data_AF-A0A2S6UM02-F1
#
_entry.id   AF-A0A2S6UM02-F1
#
_cell.length_a   1.000
_cell.length_b   1.000
_cell.length_c   1.000
_cell.angle_alpha   90.00
_cell.angle_beta   90.00
_cell.angle_gamma   90.00
#
_symmetry.space_group_name_H-M   'P 1'
#
loop_
_entity.id
_entity.type
_entity.pdbx_description
1 polymer ?
#
loop_
_entity_poly.entity_id
_entity_poly.type
_entity_poly.pdbx_seq_one_letter_code
_entity_poly.pdbx_strand_id
1 'polypeptide(L)'
;GSSKNEGINLVPVNSMTPETNNSTHVFWAHNRNFSNESQKVSELIKNQMTIAWKEDLEIMKLQQINLDSNPNFQFSTAKIDKAPEMARKITKNLIQDEINNNYSKSTINKKINEGNLFGVNS
;
A
#
# COMPACT_ATOMS: atom_id res chain seq x y z
N GLY A 1 -4.19 -29.38 8.27
CA GLY A 1 -4.49 -28.56 7.08
C GLY A 1 -3.20 -28.26 6.35
N SER A 2 -2.87 -29.05 5.33
CA SER A 2 -1.57 -29.03 4.63
C SER A 2 -1.58 -28.32 3.28
N SER A 3 -2.69 -27.73 2.84
CA SER A 3 -2.86 -27.28 1.45
C SER A 3 -2.21 -25.93 1.08
N LYS A 4 -1.58 -25.20 2.01
CA LYS A 4 -0.95 -23.91 1.69
C LYS A 4 0.45 -24.02 1.07
N ASN A 5 1.16 -25.14 1.27
CA ASN A 5 2.51 -25.31 0.74
C ASN A 5 2.58 -25.91 -0.67
N GLU A 6 1.48 -26.44 -1.19
CA GLU A 6 1.45 -27.11 -2.51
C GLU A 6 0.72 -26.32 -3.59
N GLY A 7 0.20 -25.12 -3.27
CA GLY A 7 -0.51 -24.26 -4.23
C GLY A 7 0.43 -23.44 -5.11
N ILE A 8 -0.05 -23.06 -6.30
CA ILE A 8 0.59 -22.06 -7.17
C ILE A 8 0.32 -20.69 -6.56
N ASN A 9 1.38 -19.98 -6.14
CA ASN A 9 1.30 -18.68 -5.50
C ASN A 9 2.06 -17.62 -6.30
N LEU A 10 1.41 -16.48 -6.53
CA LEU A 10 2.01 -15.25 -7.01
C LEU A 10 1.67 -14.14 -6.01
N VAL A 11 2.64 -13.75 -5.19
CA VAL A 11 2.47 -12.79 -4.11
C VAL A 11 2.92 -11.41 -4.58
N PRO A 12 2.01 -10.44 -4.70
CA PRO A 12 2.36 -9.07 -5.05
C PRO A 12 3.03 -8.37 -3.86
N VAL A 13 4.02 -7.55 -4.15
CA VAL A 13 4.66 -6.65 -3.19
C VAL A 13 4.63 -5.26 -3.80
N ASN A 14 3.93 -4.34 -3.15
CA ASN A 14 3.84 -2.95 -3.56
C ASN A 14 4.28 -2.07 -2.40
N SER A 15 5.19 -1.13 -2.69
CA SER A 15 5.68 -0.15 -1.74
C SER A 15 5.82 1.20 -2.41
N MET A 16 5.64 2.26 -1.64
CA MET A 16 5.74 3.64 -2.13
C MET A 16 6.62 4.45 -1.20
N THR A 17 7.38 5.38 -1.76
CA THR A 17 8.20 6.31 -1.00
C THR A 17 7.98 7.72 -1.54
N PRO A 18 7.40 8.64 -0.73
CA PRO A 18 7.24 10.03 -1.15
C PRO A 18 8.59 10.64 -1.55
N GLU A 19 8.61 11.36 -2.67
CA GLU A 19 9.76 12.13 -3.13
C GLU A 19 9.53 13.62 -2.86
N THR A 20 8.35 14.12 -3.23
CA THR A 20 7.88 15.48 -2.94
C THR A 20 6.44 15.45 -2.44
N ASN A 21 5.81 16.62 -2.26
CA ASN A 21 4.41 16.70 -1.89
C ASN A 21 3.45 16.12 -2.94
N ASN A 22 3.87 16.01 -4.21
CA ASN A 22 3.03 15.53 -5.32
C ASN A 22 3.72 14.50 -6.24
N SER A 23 4.87 13.96 -5.82
CA SER A 23 5.54 12.86 -6.51
C SER A 23 5.96 11.76 -5.52
N THR A 24 5.96 10.52 -5.99
CA THR A 24 6.31 9.34 -5.20
C THR A 24 7.02 8.31 -6.08
N HIS A 25 7.96 7.57 -5.49
CA HIS A 25 8.54 6.39 -6.12
C HIS A 25 7.67 5.18 -5.79
N VAL A 26 7.31 4.41 -6.82
CA VAL A 26 6.54 3.17 -6.64
C VAL A 26 7.41 1.98 -6.99
N PHE A 27 7.57 1.09 -6.01
CA PHE A 27 8.29 -0.16 -6.13
C PHE A 27 7.29 -1.31 -6.14
N TRP A 28 7.36 -2.15 -7.17
CA TRP A 28 6.51 -3.32 -7.29
C TRP A 28 7.34 -4.56 -7.60
N ALA A 29 6.92 -5.69 -7.05
CA ALA A 29 7.50 -7.00 -7.32
C ALA A 29 6.43 -8.08 -7.21
N HIS A 30 6.68 -9.21 -7.86
CA HIS A 30 5.82 -10.38 -7.78
C HIS A 30 6.67 -11.59 -7.44
N ASN A 31 6.50 -12.10 -6.23
CA ASN A 31 7.22 -13.28 -5.75
C ASN A 31 6.40 -14.52 -6.08
N ARG A 32 7.02 -15.51 -6.72
CA ARG A 32 6.34 -16.74 -7.14
C ARG A 32 7.01 -17.97 -6.58
N ASN A 33 6.24 -19.04 -6.37
CA ASN A 33 6.76 -20.36 -5.98
C ASN A 33 6.72 -21.38 -7.12
N PHE A 34 6.48 -20.95 -8.35
CA PHE A 34 6.33 -21.81 -9.53
C PHE A 34 7.18 -21.29 -10.70
N SER A 35 7.68 -22.21 -11.53
CA SER A 35 8.47 -21.89 -12.73
C SER A 35 9.61 -20.89 -12.46
N ASN A 36 10.30 -21.03 -11.33
CA ASN A 36 11.29 -20.05 -10.86
C ASN A 36 12.46 -19.86 -11.85
N GLU A 37 12.89 -20.94 -12.50
CA GLU A 37 13.97 -20.93 -13.50
C GLU A 37 13.51 -20.51 -14.91
N SER A 38 12.21 -20.30 -15.12
CA SER A 38 11.67 -19.94 -16.44
C SER A 38 11.76 -18.44 -16.68
N GLN A 39 12.75 -18.02 -17.46
CA GLN A 39 12.88 -16.65 -17.92
C GLN A 39 11.67 -16.18 -18.74
N LYS A 40 11.10 -17.07 -19.57
CA LYS A 40 9.87 -16.79 -20.34
C LYS A 40 8.70 -16.41 -19.43
N VAL A 41 8.52 -17.13 -18.33
CA VAL A 41 7.46 -16.83 -17.35
C VAL A 41 7.75 -15.51 -16.62
N SER A 42 9.01 -15.26 -16.24
CA SER A 42 9.42 -13.98 -15.64
C SER A 42 9.09 -12.79 -16.56
N GLU A 43 9.40 -12.89 -17.84
CA GLU A 43 9.12 -11.84 -18.83
C GLU A 43 7.63 -11.64 -19.05
N LEU A 44 6.86 -12.72 -19.14
CA LEU A 44 5.41 -12.65 -19.27
C LEU A 44 4.79 -11.90 -18.08
N ILE A 45 5.13 -12.29 -16.85
CA ILE A 45 4.60 -11.65 -15.63
C ILE A 45 5.02 -10.18 -15.60
N LYS A 46 6.30 -9.87 -15.85
CA LYS A 46 6.79 -8.49 -15.87
C LYS A 46 6.02 -7.63 -16.87
N ASN A 47 5.80 -8.12 -18.09
CA ASN A 47 5.12 -7.38 -19.14
C ASN A 47 3.66 -7.12 -18.79
N GLN A 48 2.94 -8.14 -18.31
CA GLN A 48 1.53 -7.99 -17.96
C GLN A 48 1.33 -7.05 -16.78
N MET A 49 2.17 -7.15 -15.75
CA MET A 49 2.11 -6.25 -14.59
C MET A 49 2.50 -4.82 -14.96
N THR A 50 3.41 -4.63 -15.91
CA THR A 50 3.77 -3.31 -16.43
C THR A 50 2.61 -2.66 -17.17
N ILE A 51 1.79 -3.43 -17.90
CA ILE A 51 0.60 -2.91 -18.58
C ILE A 51 -0.43 -2.44 -17.54
N ALA A 52 -0.80 -3.31 -16.59
CA ALA A 52 -1.75 -2.96 -15.54
C ALA A 52 -1.30 -1.72 -14.73
N TRP A 53 -0.01 -1.65 -14.39
CA TRP A 53 0.53 -0.48 -13.68
C TRP A 53 0.41 0.83 -14.48
N LYS A 54 0.56 0.78 -15.81
CA LYS A 54 0.41 1.98 -16.65
C LYS A 54 -1.04 2.48 -16.66
N GLU A 55 -1.99 1.56 -16.66
CA GLU A 55 -3.42 1.89 -16.58
C GLU A 55 -3.73 2.55 -15.23
N ASP A 56 -3.28 1.96 -14.12
CA ASP A 56 -3.44 2.53 -12.78
C ASP A 56 -2.79 3.92 -12.66
N LEU A 57 -1.59 4.08 -13.23
CA LEU A 57 -0.85 5.34 -13.22
C LEU A 57 -1.60 6.47 -13.93
N GLU A 58 -2.29 6.17 -15.03
CA GLU A 58 -3.10 7.16 -15.74
C GLU A 58 -4.25 7.66 -14.87
N ILE A 59 -4.97 6.75 -14.22
CA ILE A 59 -6.05 7.09 -13.29
C ILE A 59 -5.54 7.90 -12.10
N MET A 60 -4.40 7.51 -11.51
CA MET A 60 -3.80 8.25 -10.39
C MET A 60 -3.43 9.70 -10.77
N LYS A 61 -2.90 9.92 -11.98
CA LYS A 61 -2.58 11.29 -12.44
C LYS A 61 -3.85 12.14 -12.60
N LEU A 62 -4.91 11.57 -13.17
CA LEU A 62 -6.19 12.26 -13.29
C LEU A 62 -6.80 12.58 -11.91
N GLN A 63 -6.66 11.67 -10.94
CA GLN A 63 -7.07 11.92 -9.57
C GLN A 63 -6.27 13.07 -8.94
N GLN A 64 -4.95 13.15 -9.14
CA GLN A 64 -4.14 14.27 -8.64
C GLN A 64 -4.59 15.60 -9.25
N ILE A 65 -4.82 15.67 -10.56
CA ILE A 65 -5.33 16.88 -11.23
C ILE A 65 -6.69 17.31 -10.63
N ASN A 66 -7.57 16.35 -10.36
CA ASN A 66 -8.86 16.62 -9.75
C ASN A 66 -8.74 17.13 -8.31
N LEU A 67 -7.81 16.61 -7.52
CA LEU A 67 -7.54 17.09 -6.16
C LEU A 67 -6.97 18.52 -6.19
N ASP A 68 -6.01 18.78 -7.08
CA ASP A 68 -5.38 20.10 -7.22
C ASP A 68 -6.41 21.17 -7.64
N SER A 69 -7.37 20.79 -8.49
CA SER A 69 -8.43 21.69 -8.98
C SER A 69 -9.56 21.89 -7.98
N ASN A 70 -9.68 21.06 -6.93
CA ASN A 70 -10.78 21.08 -5.97
C ASN A 70 -10.26 21.08 -4.52
N PRO A 71 -9.81 22.24 -3.99
CA PRO A 71 -9.20 22.34 -2.66
C PRO A 71 -10.15 21.95 -1.51
N ASN A 72 -11.46 22.01 -1.74
CA ASN A 72 -12.49 21.64 -0.75
C ASN A 72 -13.04 20.21 -0.94
N PHE A 73 -12.38 19.38 -1.76
CA PHE A 73 -12.83 18.02 -2.03
C PHE A 73 -12.95 17.20 -0.74
N GLN A 74 -14.09 16.53 -0.59
CA GLN A 74 -14.37 15.60 0.50
C GLN A 74 -14.51 14.19 -0.08
N PHE A 75 -13.81 13.22 0.50
CA PHE A 75 -13.93 11.83 0.07
C PHE A 75 -15.34 11.30 0.35
N SER A 76 -16.02 10.82 -0.69
CA SER A 76 -17.21 9.97 -0.55
C SER A 76 -16.77 8.52 -0.67
N THR A 77 -17.11 7.69 0.32
CA THR A 77 -16.68 6.29 0.39
C THR A 77 -17.83 5.35 0.12
N ALA A 78 -17.62 4.36 -0.75
CA ALA A 78 -18.50 3.21 -0.91
C ALA A 78 -18.09 2.07 0.04
N LYS A 79 -18.93 1.02 0.12
CA LYS A 79 -18.63 -0.16 0.97
C LYS A 79 -17.31 -0.85 0.62
N ILE A 80 -16.87 -0.75 -0.63
CA ILE A 80 -15.61 -1.34 -1.11
C ILE A 80 -14.37 -0.56 -0.61
N ASP A 81 -14.55 0.67 -0.14
CA ASP A 81 -13.45 1.57 0.25
C ASP A 81 -13.02 1.41 1.72
N LYS A 82 -13.54 0.42 2.44
CA LYS A 82 -13.23 0.23 3.87
C LYS A 82 -11.72 0.05 4.12
N ALA A 83 -11.04 -0.68 3.25
CA ALA A 83 -9.60 -0.91 3.36
C ALA A 83 -8.77 0.37 3.16
N PRO A 84 -8.90 1.14 2.06
CA PRO A 84 -8.18 2.40 1.91
C PRO A 84 -8.59 3.45 2.95
N GLU A 85 -9.84 3.46 3.42
CA GLU A 85 -10.25 4.34 4.52
C GLU A 85 -9.47 4.03 5.82
N MET A 86 -9.34 2.76 6.18
CA MET A 86 -8.55 2.35 7.34
C MET A 86 -7.08 2.71 7.18
N ALA A 87 -6.50 2.50 5.99
CA ALA A 87 -5.13 2.89 5.70
C ALA A 87 -4.90 4.40 5.92
N ARG A 88 -5.82 5.26 5.43
CA ARG A 88 -5.75 6.71 5.68
C ARG A 88 -5.78 7.06 7.17
N LYS A 89 -6.62 6.39 7.96
CA LYS A 89 -6.69 6.58 9.42
C LYS A 89 -5.37 6.21 10.09
N ILE A 90 -4.79 5.07 9.74
CA ILE A 90 -3.47 4.62 10.23
C ILE A 90 -2.41 5.66 9.89
N THR A 91 -2.30 6.06 8.62
CA THR A 91 -1.31 7.05 8.17
C THR A 91 -1.45 8.37 8.92
N LYS A 92 -2.68 8.87 9.11
CA LYS A 92 -2.94 10.10 9.89
C LYS A 92 -2.46 9.98 11.33
N ASN A 93 -2.73 8.84 11.99
CA ASN A 93 -2.29 8.61 13.36
C ASN A 93 -0.76 8.53 13.47
N LEU A 94 -0.10 7.87 12.51
CA LEU A 94 1.35 7.79 12.46
C LEU A 94 1.98 9.18 12.30
N ILE A 95 1.44 10.03 11.42
CA ILE A 95 1.89 11.43 11.27
C ILE A 95 1.68 12.21 12.57
N GLN A 96 0.54 12.01 13.26
CA GLN A 96 0.29 12.69 14.53
C GLN A 96 1.26 12.24 15.62
N ASP A 97 1.64 10.96 15.64
CA ASP A 97 2.68 10.44 16.52
C ASP A 97 4.04 11.04 16.21
N GLU A 98 4.37 11.30 14.93
CA GLU A 98 5.59 12.00 14.51
C GLU A 98 5.63 13.42 15.07
N ILE A 99 4.57 14.17 14.84
CA ILE A 99 4.43 15.56 15.29
C ILE A 99 4.55 15.66 16.82
N ASN A 100 3.99 14.67 17.53
CA ASN A 100 4.02 14.62 18.99
C ASN A 100 5.29 13.97 19.56
N ASN A 101 6.21 13.51 18.70
CA ASN A 101 7.44 12.79 19.07
C ASN A 101 7.18 11.53 19.93
N ASN A 102 6.13 10.77 19.60
CA ASN A 102 5.67 9.59 20.32
C ASN A 102 6.41 8.28 19.94
N TYR A 103 7.60 8.36 19.34
CA TYR A 103 8.36 7.18 18.87
C TYR A 103 9.37 6.62 19.87
N SER A 104 9.29 7.01 21.15
CA SER A 104 10.09 6.37 22.18
C SER A 104 9.87 4.85 22.20
N LYS A 105 10.95 4.09 22.39
CA LYS A 105 10.91 2.62 22.53
C LYS A 105 9.89 2.17 23.58
N SER A 106 9.74 2.92 24.67
CA SER A 106 8.73 2.64 25.71
C SER A 106 7.30 2.79 25.19
N THR A 107 7.03 3.85 24.42
CA THR A 107 5.72 4.12 23.81
C THR A 107 5.36 3.07 22.77
N ILE A 108 6.30 2.69 21.90
CA ILE A 108 6.08 1.64 20.89
C ILE A 108 5.79 0.30 21.57
N ASN A 109 6.58 -0.11 22.55
CA ASN A 109 6.35 -1.35 23.29
C ASN A 109 4.98 -1.38 23.98
N LYS A 110 4.56 -0.26 24.57
CA LYS A 110 3.22 -0.14 25.15
C LYS A 110 2.14 -0.38 24.10
N LYS A 111 2.22 0.28 22.94
CA LYS A 111 1.25 0.10 21.85
C LYS A 111 1.22 -1.33 21.31
N ILE A 112 2.37 -2.01 21.22
CA ILE A 112 2.43 -3.43 20.83
C ILE A 112 1.69 -4.31 21.84
N ASN A 113 1.96 -4.12 23.14
CA ASN A 113 1.33 -4.91 24.20
C ASN A 113 -0.18 -4.70 24.28
N GLU A 114 -0.65 -3.50 23.93
CA GLU A 114 -2.07 -3.15 23.86
C GLU A 114 -2.74 -3.62 22.56
N GLY A 115 -1.99 -4.23 21.62
CA GLY A 115 -2.50 -4.64 20.31
C GLY A 115 -2.87 -3.47 19.40
N ASN A 116 -2.42 -2.25 19.72
CA ASN A 116 -2.82 -1.00 19.08
C ASN A 116 -1.62 -0.26 18.49
N LEU A 117 -0.71 -1.00 17.84
CA LEU A 117 0.52 -0.45 17.26
C LEU A 117 0.24 0.73 16.31
N PHE A 118 -0.85 0.66 15.55
CA PHE A 118 -1.20 1.62 14.51
C PHE A 118 -2.28 2.64 14.92
N GLY A 119 -2.71 2.64 16.19
CA GLY A 119 -3.71 3.58 16.69
C GLY A 119 -5.11 3.36 16.15
N VAL A 120 -5.44 2.16 15.66
CA VAL A 120 -6.77 1.81 15.14
C VAL A 120 -7.31 0.62 15.90
N ASN A 121 -8.36 0.85 16.69
CA ASN A 121 -9.10 -0.22 17.35
C ASN A 121 -9.94 -0.97 16.32
N SER A 122 -9.89 -2.30 16.37
CA SER A 122 -10.71 -3.21 15.54
C SER A 122 -12.21 -3.08 15.82
#